data_AF-A0A7S4MV51-F1
#
_entry.id   AF-A0A7S4MV51-F1
#
_cell.length_a   1.000
_cell.length_b   1.000
_cell.length_c   1.000
_cell.angle_alpha   90.00
_cell.angle_beta   90.00
_cell.angle_gamma   90.00
#
_symmetry.space_group_name_H-M   'P 1'
#
loop_
_entity.id
_entity.type
_entity.pdbx_description
1 polymer ?
#
loop_
_entity_poly.entity_id
_entity_poly.type
_entity_poly.pdbx_seq_one_letter_code
_entity_poly.pdbx_strand_id
1 'polypeptide(L)'
;MAFLQAGILASGADAATQIMEGASPVDLGHVAAMASVASTMSGVMNAVWLKQLENAFPGTGTKEVAAKTLIHAIIIASIINSAYLVGVPLFKEYFFGGSLHLPPLSLPVIFGGWKFDEFVTLTKLEVLMFIPYNTLAFKFVPPQVRPLTHAAISATFNVAVSAITLGYFNAWCENASSFISSH
;
A
#
# COMPACT_ATOMS: atom_id res chain seq x y z
N MET A 1 -11.85 -3.51 -13.01
CA MET A 1 -12.44 -2.60 -11.99
C MET A 1 -11.50 -2.37 -10.81
N ALA A 2 -11.08 -3.40 -10.07
CA ALA A 2 -10.20 -3.22 -8.89
C ALA A 2 -8.86 -2.54 -9.20
N PHE A 3 -8.22 -2.85 -10.34
CA PHE A 3 -7.01 -2.15 -10.83
C PHE A 3 -7.22 -0.63 -10.95
N LEU A 4 -8.29 -0.20 -11.63
CA LEU A 4 -8.57 1.23 -11.84
C LEU A 4 -8.89 1.93 -10.53
N GLN A 5 -9.69 1.29 -9.67
CA GLN A 5 -10.03 1.83 -8.36
C GLN A 5 -8.79 1.98 -7.48
N ALA A 6 -7.91 0.97 -7.44
CA ALA A 6 -6.68 1.03 -6.66
C ALA A 6 -5.75 2.16 -7.14
N GLY A 7 -5.61 2.33 -8.46
CA GLY A 7 -4.83 3.43 -9.04
C GLY A 7 -5.38 4.81 -8.67
N ILE A 8 -6.67 5.04 -8.90
CA ILE A 8 -7.33 6.33 -8.62
C ILE A 8 -7.24 6.68 -7.13
N LEU A 9 -7.55 5.71 -6.26
CA LEU A 9 -7.53 5.94 -4.83
C LEU A 9 -6.10 6.16 -4.31
N ALA A 10 -5.11 5.44 -4.83
CA ALA A 10 -3.71 5.66 -4.46
C ALA A 10 -3.19 7.00 -4.94
N SER A 11 -3.52 7.42 -6.18
CA SER A 11 -3.14 8.76 -6.66
C SER A 11 -3.80 9.87 -5.82
N GLY A 12 -5.05 9.68 -5.43
CA GLY A 12 -5.77 10.63 -4.58
C GLY A 12 -5.16 10.72 -3.18
N ALA A 13 -4.85 9.56 -2.57
CA ALA A 13 -4.19 9.49 -1.28
C ALA A 13 -2.81 10.15 -1.30
N ASP A 14 -2.03 9.91 -2.35
CA ASP A 14 -0.70 10.50 -2.51
C ASP A 14 -0.76 12.02 -2.68
N ALA A 15 -1.61 12.50 -3.61
CA ALA A 15 -1.78 13.94 -3.82
C ALA A 15 -2.32 14.64 -2.56
N ALA A 16 -3.26 14.02 -1.84
CA ALA A 16 -3.77 14.55 -0.58
C ALA A 16 -2.65 14.65 0.48
N THR A 17 -1.82 13.61 0.61
CA THR A 17 -0.68 13.61 1.53
C THR A 17 0.28 14.74 1.19
N GLN A 18 0.64 14.90 -0.08
CA GLN A 18 1.52 15.99 -0.54
C GLN A 18 0.95 17.38 -0.24
N ILE A 19 -0.35 17.59 -0.44
CA ILE A 19 -1.02 18.87 -0.15
C ILE A 19 -1.06 19.14 1.36
N MET A 20 -1.39 18.13 2.16
CA MET A 20 -1.45 18.25 3.62
C MET A 20 -0.09 18.60 4.24
N GLU A 21 0.98 18.04 3.67
CA GLU A 21 2.36 18.30 4.11
C GLU A 21 2.98 19.54 3.43
N GLY A 22 2.19 20.31 2.68
CA GLY A 22 2.59 21.61 2.14
C GLY A 22 3.46 21.59 0.90
N ALA A 23 3.49 20.48 0.14
CA ALA A 23 4.25 20.40 -1.10
C ALA A 23 3.73 21.37 -2.17
N SER A 24 4.63 22.15 -2.78
CA SER A 24 4.32 23.05 -3.88
C SER A 24 5.51 23.17 -4.84
N PRO A 25 5.41 22.72 -6.12
CA PRO A 25 4.26 22.03 -6.72
C PRO A 25 4.13 20.58 -6.26
N VAL A 26 2.94 19.98 -6.45
CA VAL A 26 2.71 18.55 -6.25
C VAL A 26 3.57 17.75 -7.23
N ASP A 27 4.28 16.74 -6.73
CA ASP A 27 5.09 15.80 -7.50
C ASP A 27 4.19 14.79 -8.21
N LEU A 28 3.77 15.15 -9.42
CA LEU A 28 2.94 14.30 -10.28
C LEU A 28 3.66 13.00 -10.70
N GLY A 29 4.99 12.98 -10.71
CA GLY A 29 5.77 11.78 -11.01
C GLY A 29 5.63 10.74 -9.91
N HIS A 30 5.66 11.19 -8.64
CA HIS A 30 5.38 10.33 -7.49
C HIS A 30 3.92 9.85 -7.47
N VAL A 31 2.96 10.72 -7.78
CA VAL A 31 1.54 10.35 -7.89
C VAL A 31 1.32 9.27 -8.95
N ALA A 32 1.96 9.40 -10.12
CA ALA A 32 1.88 8.42 -11.20
C ALA A 32 2.58 7.08 -10.84
N ALA A 33 3.71 7.14 -10.13
CA ALA A 33 4.39 5.96 -9.61
C ALA A 33 3.52 5.21 -8.59
N MET A 34 2.93 5.92 -7.63
CA MET A 34 1.98 5.38 -6.65
C MET A 34 0.76 4.75 -7.32
N ALA A 35 0.17 5.43 -8.29
CA ALA A 35 -0.95 4.88 -9.06
C ALA A 35 -0.57 3.59 -9.79
N SER A 36 0.62 3.54 -10.40
CA SER A 36 1.10 2.39 -11.16
C SER A 36 1.33 1.17 -10.26
N VAL A 37 2.02 1.36 -9.13
CA VAL A 37 2.26 0.29 -8.14
C VAL A 37 0.95 -0.18 -7.52
N ALA A 38 0.04 0.73 -7.16
CA ALA A 38 -1.25 0.36 -6.59
C ALA A 38 -2.14 -0.42 -7.56
N SER A 39 -2.20 0.02 -8.82
CA SER A 39 -3.03 -0.63 -9.82
C SER A 39 -2.54 -2.07 -10.07
N THR A 40 -1.22 -2.28 -10.14
CA THR A 40 -0.61 -3.59 -10.36
C THR A 40 -0.66 -4.49 -9.12
N MET A 41 -0.17 -4.01 -7.98
CA MET A 41 -0.02 -4.80 -6.75
C MET A 41 -1.33 -4.92 -5.97
N SER A 42 -1.92 -3.79 -5.54
CA SER A 42 -3.17 -3.78 -4.78
C SER A 42 -4.40 -4.13 -5.62
N GLY A 43 -4.34 -3.90 -6.93
CA GLY A 43 -5.41 -4.21 -7.88
C GLY A 43 -5.32 -5.61 -8.48
N VAL A 44 -4.37 -5.84 -9.39
CA VAL A 44 -4.30 -7.09 -10.17
C VAL A 44 -3.76 -8.25 -9.36
N MET A 45 -2.55 -8.10 -8.78
CA MET A 45 -1.88 -9.15 -8.03
C MET A 45 -2.74 -9.61 -6.84
N ASN A 46 -3.29 -8.66 -6.09
CA ASN A 46 -4.17 -8.97 -4.96
C ASN A 46 -5.47 -9.68 -5.40
N ALA A 47 -6.09 -9.27 -6.50
CA ALA A 47 -7.30 -9.95 -7.00
C ALA A 47 -7.00 -11.40 -7.42
N VAL A 48 -5.87 -11.64 -8.08
CA VAL A 48 -5.41 -12.99 -8.45
C VAL A 48 -5.11 -13.81 -7.20
N TRP A 49 -4.40 -13.23 -6.23
CA TRP A 49 -4.05 -13.87 -4.97
C TRP A 49 -5.29 -14.27 -4.16
N LEU A 50 -6.24 -13.36 -3.98
CA LEU A 50 -7.49 -13.64 -3.26
C LEU A 50 -8.28 -14.77 -3.91
N LYS A 51 -8.29 -14.85 -5.25
CA LYS A 51 -8.93 -15.94 -5.97
C LYS A 51 -8.20 -17.28 -5.75
N GLN A 52 -6.86 -17.29 -5.81
CA GLN A 52 -6.07 -18.49 -5.54
C GLN A 52 -6.24 -18.97 -4.09
N LEU A 53 -6.27 -18.03 -3.15
CA LEU A 53 -6.43 -18.31 -1.72
C LEU A 53 -7.82 -18.89 -1.41
N GLU A 54 -8.87 -18.40 -2.08
CA GLU A 54 -10.21 -18.97 -1.97
C GLU A 54 -10.29 -20.37 -2.59
N ASN A 55 -9.60 -20.61 -3.70
CA ASN A 55 -9.54 -21.94 -4.33
C ASN A 55 -8.77 -22.96 -3.48
N ALA A 56 -7.69 -22.54 -2.80
CA ALA A 56 -6.87 -23.40 -1.96
C ALA A 56 -7.54 -23.74 -0.62
N PHE A 57 -8.28 -22.79 -0.05
CA PHE A 57 -8.99 -22.95 1.22
C PHE A 57 -10.47 -22.62 1.04
N PRO A 58 -11.29 -23.47 0.40
CA PRO A 58 -12.69 -23.13 0.15
C PRO A 58 -13.48 -23.00 1.47
N GLY A 59 -14.32 -21.97 1.57
CA GLY A 59 -15.30 -21.82 2.67
C GLY A 59 -15.01 -20.68 3.64
N THR A 60 -15.94 -20.50 4.58
CA THR A 60 -16.00 -19.37 5.54
C THR A 60 -15.91 -19.82 7.00
N GLY A 61 -15.50 -21.06 7.25
CA GLY A 61 -15.27 -21.57 8.60
C GLY A 61 -14.13 -20.84 9.30
N THR A 62 -14.14 -20.87 10.63
CA THR A 62 -13.18 -20.09 11.44
C THR A 62 -11.72 -20.49 11.17
N LYS A 63 -11.46 -21.78 10.89
CA LYS A 63 -10.10 -22.27 10.60
C LYS A 63 -9.62 -21.79 9.23
N GLU A 64 -10.50 -21.83 8.23
CA GLU A 64 -10.24 -21.41 6.87
C GLU A 64 -10.02 -19.89 6.82
N VAL A 65 -10.88 -19.11 7.49
CA VAL A 65 -10.73 -17.65 7.59
C VAL A 65 -9.42 -17.28 8.29
N ALA A 66 -9.07 -17.95 9.39
CA ALA A 66 -7.82 -17.70 10.10
C ALA A 66 -6.60 -18.04 9.24
N ALA A 67 -6.60 -19.20 8.56
CA ALA A 67 -5.51 -19.61 7.68
C ALA A 67 -5.34 -18.65 6.50
N LYS A 68 -6.43 -18.26 5.83
CA LYS A 68 -6.43 -17.26 4.76
C LYS A 68 -5.85 -15.94 5.23
N THR A 69 -6.31 -15.46 6.38
CA THR A 69 -5.88 -14.18 6.96
C THR A 69 -4.39 -14.19 7.27
N LEU A 70 -3.88 -15.25 7.90
CA LEU A 70 -2.46 -15.37 8.24
C LEU A 70 -1.56 -15.51 7.01
N ILE A 71 -1.94 -16.38 6.07
CA ILE A 71 -1.20 -16.57 4.81
C ILE A 71 -1.14 -15.26 4.02
N HIS A 72 -2.28 -14.53 3.97
CA HIS A 72 -2.34 -13.23 3.34
C HIS A 72 -1.45 -12.21 4.06
N ALA A 73 -1.56 -12.09 5.38
CA ALA A 73 -0.77 -11.14 6.17
C ALA A 73 0.74 -11.42 6.14
N ILE A 74 1.16 -12.68 6.00
CA ILE A 74 2.60 -13.03 5.98
C ILE A 74 3.18 -12.88 4.58
N ILE A 75 2.51 -13.40 3.57
CA ILE A 75 3.09 -13.53 2.22
C ILE A 75 2.80 -12.30 1.38
N ILE A 76 1.52 -12.03 1.10
CA ILE A 76 1.18 -11.01 0.09
C ILE A 76 1.42 -9.60 0.63
N ALA A 77 1.15 -9.37 1.91
CA ALA A 77 1.43 -8.10 2.59
C ALA A 77 2.92 -7.71 2.49
N SER A 78 3.82 -8.64 2.82
CA SER A 78 5.27 -8.45 2.68
C SER A 78 5.69 -8.12 1.23
N ILE A 79 5.11 -8.82 0.24
CA ILE A 79 5.39 -8.59 -1.18
C ILE A 79 4.90 -7.21 -1.62
N ILE A 80 3.67 -6.84 -1.24
CA ILE A 80 3.05 -5.56 -1.61
C ILE A 80 3.81 -4.40 -0.96
N ASN A 81 4.11 -4.46 0.35
CA ASN A 81 4.90 -3.42 1.03
C ASN A 81 6.28 -3.23 0.40
N SER A 82 6.96 -4.34 0.08
CA SER A 82 8.26 -4.28 -0.62
C SER A 82 8.12 -3.60 -1.98
N ALA A 83 7.05 -3.90 -2.72
CA ALA A 83 6.78 -3.27 -4.01
C ALA A 83 6.45 -1.79 -3.89
N TYR A 84 5.81 -1.33 -2.81
CA TYR A 84 5.61 0.10 -2.57
C TYR A 84 6.92 0.80 -2.20
N LEU A 85 7.64 0.29 -1.21
CA LEU A 85 8.85 0.93 -0.69
C LEU A 85 10.00 0.97 -1.71
N VAL A 86 10.12 -0.06 -2.55
CA VAL A 86 11.15 -0.13 -3.59
C VAL A 86 10.63 0.35 -4.93
N GLY A 87 9.42 -0.06 -5.29
CA GLY A 87 8.86 0.21 -6.61
C GLY A 87 8.49 1.67 -6.80
N VAL A 88 7.91 2.35 -5.82
CA VAL A 88 7.47 3.75 -6.00
C VAL A 88 8.66 4.69 -6.27
N PRO A 89 9.75 4.67 -5.47
CA PRO A 89 10.94 5.46 -5.80
C PRO A 89 11.54 5.10 -7.17
N LEU A 90 11.56 3.81 -7.52
CA LEU A 90 12.07 3.34 -8.81
C LEU A 90 11.21 3.84 -9.98
N PHE A 91 9.89 3.67 -9.92
CA PHE A 91 8.98 4.15 -10.96
C PHE A 91 9.05 5.67 -11.11
N LYS A 92 9.12 6.41 -9.99
CA LYS A 92 9.30 7.85 -10.01
C LYS A 92 10.58 8.24 -10.76
N GLU A 93 11.74 7.73 -10.35
CA GLU A 93 13.04 8.12 -10.92
C GLU A 93 13.19 7.70 -12.39
N TYR A 94 12.77 6.47 -12.76
CA TYR A 94 13.10 5.90 -14.08
C TYR A 94 11.99 6.00 -15.12
N PHE A 95 10.73 5.91 -14.70
CA PHE A 95 9.60 5.96 -15.64
C PHE A 95 8.98 7.35 -15.75
N PHE A 96 8.97 8.10 -14.65
CA PHE A 96 8.30 9.40 -14.57
C PHE A 96 9.24 10.59 -14.34
N GLY A 97 10.54 10.34 -14.13
CA GLY A 97 11.60 11.33 -13.95
C GLY A 97 12.36 11.71 -15.23
N GLY A 98 11.92 11.22 -16.39
CA GLY A 98 12.44 11.61 -17.71
C GLY A 98 13.73 10.93 -18.17
N SER A 99 14.36 10.09 -17.33
CA SER A 99 15.55 9.32 -17.69
C SER A 99 15.19 7.88 -18.05
N LEU A 100 14.93 7.62 -19.34
CA LEU A 100 14.68 6.26 -19.88
C LEU A 100 15.98 5.42 -19.99
N HIS A 101 16.84 5.52 -18.97
CA HIS A 101 18.05 4.72 -18.84
C HIS A 101 17.88 3.79 -17.65
N LEU A 102 17.99 2.47 -17.88
CA LEU A 102 18.10 1.50 -16.80
C LEU A 102 19.37 1.82 -15.99
N PRO A 103 19.27 2.03 -14.67
CA PRO A 103 20.44 2.33 -13.87
C PRO A 103 21.35 1.09 -13.79
N PRO A 104 22.66 1.25 -13.52
CA PRO A 104 23.37 0.21 -12.78
C PRO A 104 22.62 0.03 -11.46
N LEU A 105 22.31 -1.20 -11.05
CA LEU A 105 21.46 -1.54 -9.90
C LEU A 105 22.04 -0.98 -8.57
N SER A 106 21.92 0.33 -8.35
CA SER A 106 22.53 1.02 -7.23
C SER A 106 21.61 0.88 -6.04
N LEU A 107 21.90 -0.15 -5.24
CA LEU A 107 21.25 -0.44 -3.96
C LEU A 107 21.03 0.80 -3.06
N PRO A 108 21.91 1.83 -3.03
CA PRO A 108 21.67 3.03 -2.22
C PRO A 108 20.42 3.83 -2.60
N VAL A 109 20.00 3.81 -3.87
CA VAL A 109 18.77 4.51 -4.32
C VAL A 109 17.51 3.76 -3.87
N ILE A 110 17.59 2.42 -3.82
CA ILE A 110 16.50 1.54 -3.43
C ILE A 110 16.26 1.57 -1.91
N PHE A 111 17.33 1.65 -1.13
CA PHE A 111 17.29 1.61 0.34
C PHE A 111 17.53 2.98 1.00
N GLY A 112 17.77 4.03 0.23
CA GLY A 112 18.06 5.37 0.77
C GLY A 112 16.83 6.17 1.17
N GLY A 113 15.64 5.77 0.71
CA GLY A 113 14.39 6.52 0.91
C GLY A 113 13.62 6.23 2.20
N TRP A 114 13.97 5.19 2.95
CA TRP A 114 13.23 4.78 4.14
C TRP A 114 14.14 4.12 5.19
N LYS A 115 13.80 4.29 6.47
CA LYS A 115 14.53 3.70 7.61
C LYS A 115 13.88 2.41 8.07
N PHE A 116 14.66 1.53 8.72
CA PHE A 116 14.13 0.28 9.28
C PHE A 116 13.00 0.52 10.29
N ASP A 117 13.07 1.57 11.10
CA ASP A 117 12.02 1.90 12.07
C ASP A 117 10.69 2.31 11.39
N GLU A 118 10.77 2.97 10.24
CA GLU A 118 9.61 3.35 9.41
C GLU A 118 8.96 2.09 8.81
N PHE A 119 9.78 1.14 8.35
CA PHE A 119 9.29 -0.16 7.88
C PHE A 119 8.61 -0.97 8.99
N VAL A 120 9.19 -1.01 10.18
CA VAL A 120 8.58 -1.69 11.34
C VAL A 120 7.24 -1.04 11.69
N THR A 121 7.17 0.29 11.66
CA THR A 121 5.93 1.02 11.96
C THR A 121 4.87 0.76 10.90
N LEU A 122 5.25 0.79 9.62
CA LEU A 122 4.38 0.46 8.50
C LEU A 122 3.87 -0.98 8.57
N THR A 123 4.73 -1.93 8.92
CA THR A 123 4.35 -3.34 9.13
C THR A 123 3.36 -3.48 10.29
N LYS A 124 3.57 -2.78 11.41
CA LYS A 124 2.61 -2.77 12.54
C LYS A 124 1.27 -2.19 12.11
N LEU A 125 1.28 -1.07 11.40
CA LEU A 125 0.07 -0.42 10.89
C LEU A 125 -0.69 -1.37 9.95
N GLU A 126 0.02 -2.03 9.04
CA GLU A 126 -0.56 -3.01 8.12
C GLU A 126 -1.21 -4.16 8.90
N VAL A 127 -0.50 -4.76 9.84
CA VAL A 127 -1.02 -5.84 10.70
C VAL A 127 -2.29 -5.40 11.42
N LEU A 128 -2.30 -4.20 11.99
CA LEU A 128 -3.44 -3.65 12.74
C LEU A 128 -4.64 -3.31 11.85
N MET A 129 -4.42 -2.90 10.60
CA MET A 129 -5.49 -2.57 9.66
C MET A 129 -6.02 -3.80 8.93
N PHE A 130 -5.12 -4.61 8.37
CA PHE A 130 -5.47 -5.67 7.44
C PHE A 130 -5.84 -7.00 8.12
N ILE A 131 -5.32 -7.34 9.30
CA ILE A 131 -5.74 -8.58 9.98
C ILE A 131 -7.23 -8.51 10.39
N PRO A 132 -7.70 -7.45 11.08
CA PRO A 132 -9.12 -7.34 11.41
C PRO A 132 -9.99 -7.27 10.16
N TYR A 133 -9.58 -6.45 9.17
CA TYR A 133 -10.30 -6.32 7.91
C TYR A 133 -10.40 -7.65 7.15
N ASN A 134 -9.29 -8.36 6.95
CA ASN A 134 -9.27 -9.64 6.22
C ASN A 134 -10.10 -10.71 6.95
N THR A 135 -10.06 -10.75 8.28
CA THR A 135 -10.89 -11.67 9.07
C THR A 135 -12.38 -11.44 8.80
N LEU A 136 -12.82 -10.18 8.79
CA LEU A 136 -14.20 -9.81 8.47
C LEU A 136 -14.53 -10.04 7.00
N ALA A 137 -13.61 -9.68 6.09
CA ALA A 137 -13.82 -9.78 4.65
C ALA A 137 -13.92 -11.23 4.17
N PHE A 138 -13.08 -12.14 4.68
CA PHE A 138 -13.16 -13.56 4.35
C PHE A 138 -14.42 -14.23 4.91
N LYS A 139 -14.99 -13.70 6.00
CA LYS A 139 -16.20 -14.24 6.61
C LYS A 139 -17.49 -13.69 5.99
N PHE A 140 -17.56 -12.39 5.72
CA PHE A 140 -18.81 -11.69 5.40
C PHE A 140 -18.85 -11.09 3.98
N VAL A 141 -17.70 -10.80 3.37
CA VAL A 141 -17.66 -10.15 2.06
C VAL A 141 -17.61 -11.22 0.97
N PRO A 142 -18.48 -11.15 -0.05
CA PRO A 142 -18.44 -12.07 -1.20
C PRO A 142 -17.09 -11.96 -1.94
N PRO A 143 -16.51 -13.08 -2.42
CA PRO A 143 -15.21 -13.10 -3.09
C PRO A 143 -15.06 -12.09 -4.23
N GLN A 144 -16.16 -11.79 -4.95
CA GLN A 144 -16.18 -10.86 -6.08
C GLN A 144 -15.97 -9.40 -5.67
N VAL A 145 -16.34 -9.03 -4.44
CA VAL A 145 -16.29 -7.64 -3.93
C VAL A 145 -15.05 -7.41 -3.05
N ARG A 146 -14.40 -8.48 -2.58
CA ARG A 146 -13.20 -8.39 -1.73
C ARG A 146 -12.08 -7.55 -2.36
N PRO A 147 -11.73 -7.68 -3.66
CA PRO A 147 -10.68 -6.85 -4.25
C PRO A 147 -11.01 -5.34 -4.22
N LEU A 148 -12.29 -4.96 -4.34
CA LEU A 148 -12.72 -3.57 -4.33
C LEU A 148 -12.66 -2.95 -2.93
N THR A 149 -13.11 -3.70 -1.93
CA THR A 149 -13.05 -3.26 -0.53
C THR A 149 -11.60 -3.25 -0.01
N HIS A 150 -10.78 -4.18 -0.48
CA HIS A 150 -9.35 -4.21 -0.14
C HIS A 150 -8.62 -3.02 -0.76
N ALA A 151 -8.93 -2.66 -2.01
CA ALA A 151 -8.38 -1.45 -2.64
C ALA A 151 -8.72 -0.17 -1.85
N ALA A 152 -9.91 -0.10 -1.24
CA ALA A 152 -10.29 1.03 -0.40
C ALA A 152 -9.49 1.12 0.91
N ILE A 153 -9.27 -0.01 1.60
CA ILE A 153 -8.40 -0.05 2.78
C ILE A 153 -6.93 0.19 2.41
N SER A 154 -6.48 -0.31 1.27
CA SER A 154 -5.14 -0.02 0.74
C SER A 154 -4.95 1.47 0.47
N ALA A 155 -5.98 2.20 0.06
CA ALA A 155 -5.88 3.63 -0.16
C ALA A 155 -5.61 4.42 1.13
N THR A 156 -6.24 4.04 2.24
CA THR A 156 -5.98 4.69 3.53
C THR A 156 -4.59 4.34 4.06
N PHE A 157 -4.14 3.11 3.83
CA PHE A 157 -2.75 2.71 4.11
C PHE A 157 -1.73 3.48 3.24
N ASN A 158 -2.07 3.75 1.98
CA ASN A 158 -1.19 4.45 1.05
C ASN A 158 -0.89 5.91 1.44
N VAL A 159 -1.69 6.52 2.33
CA VAL A 159 -1.35 7.81 2.96
C VAL A 159 -0.07 7.68 3.78
N ALA A 160 0.02 6.64 4.62
CA ALA A 160 1.22 6.38 5.43
C ALA A 160 2.42 5.97 4.56
N VAL A 161 2.19 5.16 3.52
CA VAL A 161 3.23 4.81 2.53
C VAL A 161 3.79 6.07 1.86
N SER A 162 2.91 6.96 1.40
CA SER A 162 3.28 8.23 0.75
C SER A 162 4.11 9.12 1.68
N ALA A 163 3.69 9.24 2.95
CA ALA A 163 4.44 9.99 3.95
C ALA A 163 5.87 9.43 4.16
N ILE A 164 6.05 8.11 4.11
CA ILE A 164 7.38 7.49 4.23
C ILE A 164 8.21 7.73 2.96
N THR A 165 7.66 7.44 1.78
CA THR A 165 8.42 7.54 0.52
C THR A 165 8.77 8.97 0.14
N LEU A 166 8.05 9.96 0.66
CA LEU A 166 8.34 11.39 0.51
C LEU A 166 9.15 11.98 1.68
N GLY A 167 9.40 11.21 2.74
CA GLY A 167 10.18 11.66 3.92
C GLY A 167 9.40 12.54 4.91
N TYR A 168 8.07 12.60 4.83
CA TYR A 168 7.19 13.30 5.76
C TYR A 168 6.77 12.49 6.99
N PHE A 169 7.34 11.31 7.18
CA PHE A 169 6.91 10.37 8.22
C PHE A 169 6.80 10.99 9.63
N ASN A 170 7.79 11.78 10.06
CA ASN A 170 7.77 12.40 11.38
C ASN A 170 6.65 13.45 11.51
N ALA A 171 6.49 14.30 10.49
CA ALA A 171 5.43 15.32 10.47
C ALA A 171 4.04 14.67 10.47
N TRP A 172 3.87 13.59 9.71
CA TRP A 172 2.64 12.80 9.70
C TRP A 172 2.33 12.20 11.08
N CYS A 173 3.31 11.61 11.76
CA CYS A 173 3.14 11.08 13.12
C CYS A 173 2.77 12.19 14.13
N GLU A 174 3.41 13.35 14.06
CA GLU A 174 3.10 14.50 14.92
C GLU A 174 1.67 15.00 14.69
N ASN A 175 1.27 15.16 13.42
CA ASN A 175 -0.08 15.56 13.03
C ASN A 175 -1.15 14.55 13.48
N ALA A 176 -0.88 13.25 13.35
CA ALA A 176 -1.79 12.21 13.83
C ALA A 176 -1.91 12.19 15.37
N SER A 177 -0.80 12.40 16.08
CA SER A 177 -0.78 12.41 17.56
C SER A 177 -1.49 13.63 18.15
N SER A 178 -1.34 14.80 17.51
CA SER A 178 -2.00 16.02 17.95
C SER A 178 -3.52 15.94 17.78
N PHE A 179 -3.99 15.33 16.69
CA PHE A 179 -5.42 15.08 16.47
C PHE A 179 -6.04 14.23 17.59
N ILE A 180 -5.37 13.15 18.01
CA ILE A 180 -5.82 12.28 19.10
C ILE A 180 -5.81 12.99 20.45
N SER A 181 -4.86 13.91 20.69
CA SER A 181 -4.80 14.67 21.95
C SER A 181 -5.86 15.77 22.07
N SER A 182 -6.47 16.17 20.94
CA SER A 182 -7.46 17.26 20.87
C SER A 182 -8.92 16.80 20.96
N HIS A 183 -9.16 15.49 21.10
CA HIS A 183 -10.47 14.85 21.19
C HIS A 183 -10.53 13.88 22.36
#